data_AF-A0A554QTI2-F1
#
_entry.id   AF-A0A554QTI2-F1
#
_cell.length_a   1.000
_cell.length_b   1.000
_cell.length_c   1.000
_cell.angle_alpha   90.00
_cell.angle_beta   90.00
_cell.angle_gamma   90.00
#
_symmetry.space_group_name_H-M   'P 1'
#
loop_
_entity.id
_entity.type
_entity.pdbx_description
1 polymer ?
#
loop_
_entity_poly.entity_id
_entity_poly.type
_entity_poly.pdbx_seq_one_letter_code
_entity_poly.pdbx_strand_id
1 'polypeptide(L)' 'MFELMGKLSARLTLLVAEDDGMSTAEYAIGTIAAAAFGAVLYSVVTGDSIVSALTGIIDKALKTAV' A
#
# COMPACT_ATOMS: atom_id res chain seq x y z
N MET A 1 -39.56 4.75 -26.33
CA MET A 1 -38.44 5.71 -26.17
C MET A 1 -37.73 5.53 -24.82
N PHE A 2 -38.42 5.64 -23.68
CA PHE A 2 -37.81 5.47 -22.35
C PHE A 2 -37.13 4.11 -22.13
N GLU A 3 -37.68 3.01 -22.64
CA GLU A 3 -37.05 1.68 -22.56
C GLU A 3 -35.74 1.57 -23.35
N LEU A 4 -35.62 2.29 -24.47
CA LEU A 4 -34.40 2.31 -25.27
C LEU A 4 -33.26 3.01 -24.51
N MET A 5 -33.60 4.11 -23.82
CA MET A 5 -32.67 4.86 -22.97
C MET A 5 -32.20 4.00 -21.77
N GLY A 6 -33.10 3.24 -21.14
CA GLY A 6 -32.74 2.33 -20.04
C GLY A 6 -31.82 1.19 -20.48
N LYS A 7 -32.08 0.58 -21.65
CA LYS A 7 -31.24 -0.47 -22.22
C LYS A 7 -29.84 0.05 -22.60
N LEU A 8 -29.75 1.28 -23.12
CA LEU A 8 -28.48 1.92 -23.45
C LEU A 8 -27.66 2.20 -22.19
N SER A 9 -28.30 2.77 -21.16
CA SER A 9 -27.64 3.03 -19.87
C SER A 9 -27.11 1.74 -19.23
N ALA A 10 -27.91 0.67 -19.22
CA ALA A 10 -27.50 -0.62 -18.67
C ALA A 10 -26.31 -1.24 -19.43
N ARG A 11 -26.27 -1.09 -20.76
CA ARG A 11 -25.12 -1.55 -21.58
C ARG A 11 -23.87 -0.73 -21.34
N LEU A 12 -23.99 0.59 -21.18
CA LEU A 12 -22.85 1.45 -20.86
C LEU A 12 -22.29 1.12 -19.48
N THR A 13 -23.13 0.85 -18.49
CA THR A 13 -22.69 0.40 -17.16
C THR A 13 -21.98 -0.95 -17.23
N LEU A 14 -22.47 -1.90 -18.03
CA LEU A 14 -21.80 -3.19 -18.22
C LEU A 14 -20.46 -3.08 -18.98
N LEU A 15 -20.36 -2.20 -19.97
CA LEU A 15 -19.10 -1.94 -20.70
C LEU A 15 -18.06 -1.24 -19.82
N VAL A 16 -18.48 -0.35 -18.92
CA VAL A 16 -17.60 0.25 -17.90
C VAL A 16 -17.20 -0.78 -16.83
N ALA A 17 -18.05 -1.79 -16.62
CA ALA A 17 -17.77 -2.93 -15.76
C ALA A 17 -17.04 -4.07 -16.50
N GLU A 18 -16.67 -3.93 -17.79
CA GLU A 18 -15.80 -4.92 -18.44
C GLU A 18 -14.46 -4.94 -17.72
N ASP A 19 -14.23 -6.10 -17.09
CA ASP A 19 -13.36 -6.37 -15.94
C ASP A 19 -11.89 -6.64 -16.34
N ASP A 20 -11.61 -6.70 -17.64
CA ASP A 20 -10.29 -7.04 -18.19
C ASP A 20 -9.19 -6.09 -17.70
N GLY A 21 -9.52 -4.81 -17.52
CA GLY A 21 -8.62 -3.81 -16.97
C GLY A 21 -8.60 -3.74 -15.44
N MET A 22 -9.65 -4.23 -14.76
CA MET A 22 -9.82 -4.12 -13.31
C MET A 22 -8.76 -4.95 -12.59
N SER A 23 -8.57 -6.21 -13.01
CA SER A 23 -7.55 -7.10 -12.43
C SER A 23 -6.10 -6.60 -12.62
N THR A 24 -5.82 -5.86 -13.71
CA THR A 24 -4.49 -5.27 -13.97
C THR A 24 -4.25 -4.02 -13.12
N ALA A 25 -5.25 -3.15 -13.00
CA ALA A 25 -5.17 -1.95 -12.19
C ALA A 25 -5.03 -2.28 -10.69
N GLU A 26 -5.77 -3.28 -10.19
CA GLU A 26 -5.69 -3.74 -8.81
C GLU A 26 -4.28 -4.24 -8.45
N TYR A 27 -3.67 -5.04 -9.33
CA TYR A 27 -2.31 -5.53 -9.10
C TYR A 27 -1.27 -4.40 -9.11
N ALA A 28 -1.41 -3.45 -10.04
CA ALA A 28 -0.53 -2.29 -10.11
C ALA A 28 -0.65 -1.42 -8.84
N ILE A 29 -1.87 -1.13 -8.40
CA ILE A 29 -2.12 -0.36 -7.17
C ILE A 29 -1.60 -1.11 -5.95
N GLY A 30 -1.83 -2.42 -5.86
CA GLY A 30 -1.32 -3.26 -4.77
C GLY A 30 0.21 -3.24 -4.68
N THR A 31 0.89 -3.29 -5.83
CA THR A 31 2.36 -3.21 -5.89
C THR A 31 2.87 -1.83 -5.46
N ILE A 32 2.22 -0.74 -5.92
CA ILE A 32 2.56 0.63 -5.52
C ILE A 32 2.36 0.82 -4.02
N ALA A 33 1.23 0.35 -3.48
CA ALA A 33 0.93 0.43 -2.05
C ALA A 33 1.98 -0.31 -1.22
N ALA A 34 2.36 -1.53 -1.63
CA ALA A 34 3.39 -2.32 -0.96
C ALA A 34 4.76 -1.63 -1.00
N ALA A 35 5.17 -1.09 -2.16
CA ALA A 35 6.43 -0.37 -2.31
C ALA A 35 6.48 0.92 -1.46
N ALA A 36 5.39 1.69 -1.44
CA ALA A 36 5.28 2.90 -0.62
C ALA A 36 5.34 2.56 0.87
N PHE A 37 4.65 1.51 1.31
CA PHE A 37 4.72 1.05 2.70
C PHE A 37 6.13 0.57 3.06
N GLY A 38 6.80 -0.16 2.17
CA GLY A 38 8.20 -0.57 2.35
C GLY A 38 9.16 0.62 2.49
N ALA A 39 8.97 1.67 1.68
CA ALA A 39 9.76 2.90 1.80
C ALA A 39 9.57 3.58 3.16
N VAL A 40 8.32 3.68 3.64
CA VAL A 40 8.02 4.22 4.98
C VAL A 40 8.69 3.38 6.07
N LEU A 41 8.57 2.06 6.02
CA LEU A 41 9.21 1.16 6.99
C LEU A 41 10.73 1.29 6.98
N TYR A 42 11.34 1.36 5.80
CA TYR A 42 12.77 1.59 5.67
C TYR A 42 13.17 2.88 6.37
N SER A 43 12.50 4.00 6.07
CA SER A 43 12.77 5.29 6.71
C SER A 43 12.61 5.27 8.23
N VAL A 44 11.62 4.54 8.76
CA VAL A 44 11.44 4.37 10.21
C VAL A 44 12.61 3.61 10.82
N VAL A 45 12.97 2.46 10.24
CA VAL A 45 14.02 1.58 10.78
C VAL A 45 15.41 2.21 10.65
N THR A 46 15.67 2.96 9.58
CA THR A 46 16.94 3.69 9.39
C THR A 46 16.94 5.07 10.03
N GLY A 47 15.86 5.48 10.68
CA GLY A 47 15.78 6.77 11.35
C GLY A 47 16.66 6.83 12.60
N ASP A 48 17.28 7.99 12.83
CA ASP A 48 18.21 8.22 13.96
C ASP A 48 17.63 7.82 15.31
N SER A 49 16.31 7.99 15.50
CA SER A 49 15.62 7.64 16.75
C SER A 49 15.65 6.14 17.07
N ILE A 50 15.49 5.28 16.06
CA ILE A 50 15.46 3.82 16.26
C ILE A 50 16.88 3.30 16.48
N VAL A 51 17.82 3.76 15.67
CA VAL A 51 19.25 3.40 15.81
C VAL A 51 19.75 3.81 17.20
N SER A 52 19.50 5.06 17.61
CA SER A 52 19.92 5.56 18.93
C SER A 52 19.25 4.80 20.08
N ALA A 53 17.97 4.45 19.96
CA ALA A 53 17.27 3.66 20.96
C ALA A 53 17.89 2.26 21.10
N LEU A 54 18.17 1.59 19.98
CA LEU A 54 18.78 0.26 19.97
C LEU A 54 20.19 0.30 20.56
N THR A 55 21.01 1.28 20.16
CA THR A 55 22.34 1.52 20.74
C THR A 55 22.26 1.74 22.24
N GLY A 56 21.31 2.56 22.70
CA GLY A 56 21.13 2.82 24.14
C GLY A 56 20.72 1.59 24.94
N ILE A 57 19.92 0.69 24.35
CA ILE A 57 19.57 -0.60 24.96
C ILE A 57 20.81 -1.50 25.08
N ILE A 58 21.62 -1.59 24.02
CA ILE A 58 22.86 -2.37 24.00
C ILE A 58 23.85 -1.81 25.04
N ASP A 59 24.05 -0.49 25.08
CA ASP A 59 24.94 0.16 26.04
C ASP A 59 24.51 -0.10 27.48
N LYS A 60 23.20 -0.07 27.78
CA LYS A 60 22.68 -0.44 29.10
C LYS A 60 22.96 -1.90 29.45
N ALA A 61 22.76 -2.81 28.50
CA ALA A 61 23.01 -4.24 28.71
C ALA A 61 24.50 -4.49 29.00
N LEU A 62 25.40 -3.85 28.25
CA LEU A 62 26.84 -3.97 28.43
C LEU A 62 27.32 -3.38 29.77
N LYS A 63 26.74 -2.25 30.21
CA LYS A 63 27.07 -1.63 31.51
C LYS A 63 26.55 -2.39 32.73
N THR A 64 25.54 -3.25 32.57
CA THR A 64 24.97 -4.06 33.67
C THR A 64 25.73 -5.38 33.86
N ALA A 65 26.50 -5.81 32.85
CA ALA A 65 27.22 -7.09 32.84
C ALA A 65 28.62 -7.05 33.48
N VAL A 66 29.00 -5.94 34.13
CA VAL A 66 30.27 -5.74 34.85
C VAL A 66 29.95 -5.18 36.23
#